data_AF-A0A661KZW6-F1
#
_entry.id   AF-A0A661KZW6-F1
#
_cell.length_a   1.000
_cell.length_b   1.000
_cell.length_c   1.000
_cell.angle_alpha   90.00
_cell.angle_beta   90.00
_cell.angle_gamma   90.00
#
_symmetry.space_group_name_H-M   'P 1'
#
loop_
_entity.id
_entity.type
_entity.pdbx_description
1 polymer ?
#
loop_
_entity_poly.entity_id
_entity_poly.type
_entity_poly.pdbx_seq_one_letter_code
_entity_poly.pdbx_strand_id
1 'polypeptide(L)' 'MYIETVPNCNSPPCTLLRESYRQGGKVKKRTIANLSKWPSELVENFRALLRGGQLLNIWMLITSVLC' A
#
# COMPACT_ATOMS: atom_id res chain seq x y z
N MET A 1 6.97 3.28 -4.83
CA MET A 1 6.16 2.04 -4.77
C MET A 1 4.69 2.43 -4.72
N TYR A 2 3.77 1.59 -5.17
CA TYR A 2 2.34 1.89 -5.20
C TYR A 2 1.52 0.59 -5.06
N ILE A 3 0.28 0.70 -4.58
CA ILE A 3 -0.65 -0.43 -4.47
C ILE A 3 -1.61 -0.40 -5.66
N GLU A 4 -1.75 -1.53 -6.34
CA GLU A 4 -2.60 -1.70 -7.53
C GLU A 4 -3.57 -2.85 -7.31
N THR A 5 -4.85 -2.64 -7.64
CA THR A 5 -5.86 -3.69 -7.64
C THR A 5 -6.05 -4.18 -9.08
N VAL A 6 -5.67 -5.43 -9.33
CA VAL A 6 -5.68 -6.03 -10.67
C VAL A 6 -6.85 -7.02 -10.77
N PRO A 7 -7.76 -6.87 -11.76
CA PRO A 7 -8.81 -7.85 -12.01
C PRO A 7 -8.24 -9.26 -12.23
N ASN A 8 -8.94 -10.28 -11.73
CA ASN A 8 -8.44 -11.66 -11.76
C ASN A 8 -9.51 -12.62 -12.29
N CYS A 9 -9.85 -12.55 -13.58
CA CYS A 9 -10.80 -13.43 -14.27
C CYS A 9 -11.98 -13.87 -13.37
N ASN A 10 -12.06 -15.16 -13.01
CA ASN A 10 -13.14 -15.76 -12.21
C ASN A 10 -12.90 -15.71 -10.68
N SER A 11 -11.82 -15.07 -10.24
CA SER A 11 -11.39 -14.99 -8.85
C SER A 11 -11.46 -13.54 -8.35
N PRO A 12 -11.46 -13.32 -7.02
CA PRO A 12 -11.40 -11.98 -6.46
C PRO A 12 -10.18 -11.20 -6.98
N PRO A 13 -10.31 -9.87 -7.18
CA PRO A 13 -9.23 -9.05 -7.70
C PRO A 13 -8.02 -9.09 -6.76
N CYS A 14 -6.82 -9.07 -7.35
CA CYS A 14 -5.57 -9.13 -6.60
C CYS A 14 -5.11 -7.73 -6.21
N THR A 15 -4.88 -7.51 -4.91
CA THR A 15 -4.26 -6.27 -4.42
C THR A 15 -2.75 -6.49 -4.33
N LEU A 16 -1.96 -5.74 -5.09
CA LEU A 16 -0.51 -5.95 -5.21
C LEU A 16 0.27 -4.69 -4.82
N LEU A 17 1.36 -4.86 -4.06
CA LEU A 17 2.38 -3.82 -3.90
C LEU A 17 3.36 -3.92 -5.07
N ARG A 18 3.53 -2.81 -5.79
CA ARG A 18 4.37 -2.74 -6.99
C ARG A 18 5.37 -1.60 -6.91
N GLU A 19 6.45 -1.77 -7.65
CA GLU A 19 7.49 -0.77 -7.81
C GLU A 19 7.77 -0.53 -9.29
N SER A 20 7.85 0.74 -9.66
CA SER A 20 8.35 1.17 -10.96
C SER A 20 9.84 1.44 -10.87
N TYR A 21 10.62 0.93 -11.82
CA TYR A 21 12.08 1.10 -11.88
C TYR A 21 12.52 1.35 -13.32
N ARG A 22 13.74 1.87 -13.52
CA ARG A 22 14.32 2.05 -14.86
C ARG A 22 15.41 1.01 -15.11
N GLN A 23 15.36 0.41 -16.30
CA GLN A 23 16.40 -0.50 -16.76
C GLN A 23 16.53 -0.37 -18.28
N GLY A 24 17.74 -0.09 -18.76
CA GLY A 24 18.01 0.08 -20.20
C GLY A 24 17.16 1.17 -20.83
N GLY A 25 17.03 2.33 -20.18
CA GLY A 25 16.25 3.46 -20.68
C GLY A 25 14.73 3.29 -20.63
N LYS A 26 14.22 2.12 -20.22
CA LYS A 26 12.78 1.84 -20.15
C LYS A 26 12.28 1.82 -18.72
N VAL A 27 11.06 2.32 -18.51
CA VAL A 27 10.34 2.17 -17.23
C VAL A 27 9.70 0.78 -17.20
N LYS A 28 9.98 0.04 -16.14
CA LYS A 28 9.45 -1.30 -15.88
C LYS A 28 8.70 -1.30 -14.54
N LYS A 29 7.81 -2.28 -14.36
CA LYS A 29 7.07 -2.51 -13.11
C LYS A 29 7.37 -3.91 -12.61
N ARG A 30 7.59 -4.08 -11.30
CA ARG A 30 7.69 -5.39 -10.63
C ARG A 30 6.73 -5.49 -9.45
N THR A 31 6.24 -6.69 -9.18
CA THR A 31 5.49 -7.00 -7.96
C THR A 31 6.46 -7.23 -6.82
N ILE A 32 6.24 -6.55 -5.70
CA ILE A 32 7.02 -6.71 -4.46
C ILE A 32 6.29 -7.67 -3.51
N ALA A 33 4.97 -7.51 -3.37
CA ALA A 33 4.14 -8.35 -2.50
C ALA A 33 2.70 -8.48 -3.01
N ASN A 34 2.04 -9.58 -2.63
CA ASN A 34 0.60 -9.78 -2.78
C ASN A 34 -0.08 -9.47 -1.43
N LEU A 35 -0.96 -8.49 -1.43
CA LEU A 35 -1.69 -7.99 -0.26
C LEU A 35 -3.16 -8.44 -0.26
N SER A 36 -3.59 -9.32 -1.16
CA SER A 36 -5.00 -9.72 -1.30
C SER A 36 -5.61 -10.36 -0.05
N LYS A 37 -4.77 -10.84 0.88
CA LYS A 37 -5.21 -11.43 2.15
C LYS A 37 -5.20 -10.44 3.32
N TRP A 38 -4.74 -9.22 3.10
CA TRP A 38 -4.73 -8.21 4.16
C TRP A 38 -6.12 -7.63 4.39
N PRO A 39 -6.44 -7.20 5.62
CA PRO A 39 -7.63 -6.38 5.87
C PRO A 39 -7.61 -5.13 5.00
N SER A 40 -8.77 -4.73 4.46
CA SER A 40 -8.90 -3.56 3.58
C SER A 40 -8.41 -2.28 4.26
N GLU A 41 -8.74 -2.09 5.54
CA GLU A 41 -8.29 -0.94 6.33
C GLU A 41 -6.76 -0.84 6.40
N LEU A 42 -6.07 -1.97 6.59
CA LEU A 42 -4.61 -2.00 6.62
C LEU A 42 -4.03 -1.62 5.25
N VAL A 43 -4.67 -2.06 4.16
CA VAL A 43 -4.28 -1.68 2.79
C VAL A 43 -4.45 -0.17 2.57
N GLU A 44 -5.55 0.42 3.02
CA GLU A 44 -5.78 1.87 2.89
C GLU A 44 -4.77 2.68 3.72
N ASN A 45 -4.51 2.28 4.95
CA ASN A 45 -3.49 2.89 5.80
C ASN A 45 -2.11 2.82 5.14
N PHE A 46 -1.79 1.69 4.51
CA PHE A 46 -0.54 1.53 3.78
C PHE A 46 -0.49 2.39 2.50
N ARG A 47 -1.62 2.59 1.79
CA ARG A 47 -1.70 3.57 0.70
C ARG A 47 -1.45 5.00 1.18
N ALA A 48 -1.93 5.36 2.37
CA ALA A 48 -1.67 6.67 2.95
C ALA A 48 -0.17 6.85 3.25
N LEU A 49 0.45 5.85 3.87
CA LEU A 49 1.90 5.83 4.13
C LEU A 49 2.74 5.99 2.86
N LEU A 50 2.42 5.23 1.80
CA LEU A 50 3.16 5.31 0.54
C LEU A 50 3.05 6.67 -0.16
N ARG A 51 2.04 7.48 0.18
CA ARG A 51 1.86 8.86 -0.28
C ARG A 51 2.57 9.90 0.60
N GLY A 52 3.34 9.47 1.60
CA GLY A 52 4.02 10.35 2.56
C GLY A 52 3.17 10.70 3.78
N GLY A 53 2.03 10.04 3.98
CA GLY A 53 1.25 10.14 5.22
C GLY A 53 1.99 9.54 6.42
N GLN A 54 1.51 9.84 7.62
CA GLN A 54 2.01 9.27 8.87
C GLN A 54 0.99 8.30 9.46
N LEU A 55 1.48 7.18 10.01
CA LEU A 55 0.64 6.36 10.90
C LEU A 55 0.63 7.01 12.27
N LEU A 56 -0.53 7.47 12.70
CA LEU A 56 -0.73 7.88 14.08
C LEU A 56 -0.89 6.62 14.91
N ASN A 57 0.00 6.43 15.87
CA ASN A 57 -0.24 5.43 16.89
C ASN A 57 -1.28 5.99 17.87
N ILE A 58 -2.22 5.14 18.30
CA ILE A 58 -3.37 5.57 19.11
C ILE A 58 -2.91 6.24 20.42
N TRP A 59 -1.82 5.73 20.99
CA TRP A 59 -1.21 6.24 22.22
C TRP A 59 -0.67 7.66 22.08
N MET A 60 -0.13 8.01 20.92
CA MET A 60 0.42 9.33 20.59
C MET A 60 -0.71 10.33 20.35
N LEU A 61 -1.81 9.89 19.75
CA LEU A 61 -3.05 10.68 19.66
C LEU A 61 -3.61 11.01 21.05
N ILE A 62 -3.72 10.00 21.92
CA ILE A 62 -4.18 10.16 23.31
C ILE A 62 -3.25 11.12 24.07
N THR A 63 -1.94 11.00 23.89
CA THR A 63 -0.95 11.88 24.55
C THR A 63 -1.04 13.33 24.05
N SER A 64 -1.28 13.55 22.74
CA SER A 64 -1.38 14.90 22.18
C SER A 64 -2.65 15.68 22.54
N VAL A 65 -3.70 15.00 22.99
CA VAL A 65 -5.01 15.61 23.32
C VAL A 65 -5.21 15.76 24.84
N LEU A 66 -4.42 15.04 25.65
CA LEU A 66 -4.49 15.07 27.12
C LEU A 66 -3.38 15.91 27.79
N CYS A 67 -2.50 16.55 27.01
CA CYS A 67 -1.49 17.51 27.50
C CYS A 67 -1.86 18.95 27.15
#